data_AF-A0A7X2D8C7-F1
#
_entry.id   AF-A0A7X2D8C7-F1
#
_cell.length_a   1.000
_cell.length_b   1.000
_cell.length_c   1.000
_cell.angle_alpha   90.00
_cell.angle_beta   90.00
_cell.angle_gamma   90.00
#
_symmetry.space_group_name_H-M   'P 1'
#
loop_
_entity.id
_entity.type
_entity.pdbx_description
1 polymer ?
#
loop_
_entity_poly.entity_id
_entity_poly.type
_entity_poly.pdbx_seq_one_letter_code
_entity_poly.pdbx_strand_id
1 'polypeptide(L)'
;GVTGVTGVTGWKGAHVKLGKLVGNLSENLAQALRIPQDTNGYLAQRRYRIRPRDVVHPGIFVVGGAHTPMPMEETINHAFVVAARIKALFDTKPKRLPGAQIDEEVCIGCGYCAAVCPYGAPILERTDTGHKARMSPRFCTLCGLCIAGCPVFAISDPVKSRDTIKAQIRAWGETS
;
A
#
# COMPACT_ATOMS: atom_id res chain seq x y z
N GLY A 1 14.57 29.58 28.76
CA GLY A 1 13.96 29.27 30.06
C GLY A 1 12.68 28.51 29.81
N VAL A 2 12.52 27.38 30.49
CA VAL A 2 11.37 26.47 30.42
C VAL A 2 10.08 27.26 30.62
N THR A 3 9.21 27.38 29.61
CA THR A 3 7.84 27.85 29.83
C THR A 3 6.99 26.66 30.24
N GLY A 4 6.70 26.63 31.54
CA GLY A 4 6.11 25.51 32.24
C GLY A 4 4.72 25.14 31.75
N VAL A 5 4.44 23.84 31.87
CA VAL A 5 3.11 23.27 31.78
C VAL A 5 2.41 23.59 33.11
N THR A 6 1.72 24.73 33.20
CA THR A 6 0.85 25.02 34.34
C THR A 6 -0.62 24.85 33.93
N GLY A 7 -1.18 23.74 34.41
CA GLY A 7 -2.55 23.62 34.88
C GLY A 7 -3.68 23.96 33.90
N VAL A 8 -4.17 22.96 33.18
CA VAL A 8 -5.57 22.98 32.70
C VAL A 8 -6.42 22.25 33.74
N THR A 9 -6.73 22.95 34.83
CA THR A 9 -7.75 22.55 35.81
C THR A 9 -9.13 22.77 35.19
N GLY A 10 -9.57 21.83 34.36
CA GLY A 10 -10.87 21.96 33.71
C GLY A 10 -11.14 20.94 32.61
N TRP A 11 -10.90 19.65 32.85
CA TRP A 11 -11.30 18.62 31.88
C TRP A 11 -12.17 17.55 32.52
N LYS A 12 -13.46 17.85 32.66
CA LYS A 12 -14.47 16.83 32.87
C LYS A 12 -14.65 16.04 31.56
N GLY A 13 -14.15 14.81 31.54
CA GLY A 13 -14.79 13.70 30.82
C GLY A 13 -14.76 13.68 29.29
N ALA A 14 -13.82 14.34 28.61
CA ALA A 14 -13.60 14.06 27.18
C ALA A 14 -12.31 13.26 27.01
N HIS A 15 -12.46 11.99 26.66
CA HIS A 15 -11.37 11.18 26.11
C HIS A 15 -10.96 11.77 24.75
N VAL A 16 -10.23 12.89 24.75
CA VAL A 16 -9.61 13.38 23.52
C VAL A 16 -8.43 12.47 23.24
N LYS A 17 -8.62 11.62 22.23
CA LYS A 17 -7.54 10.79 21.67
C LYS A 17 -6.36 11.71 21.39
N LEU A 18 -5.20 11.42 21.96
CA LEU A 18 -3.97 12.20 21.79
C LEU A 18 -3.63 12.47 20.32
N GLY A 19 -4.04 11.60 19.39
CA GLY A 19 -3.86 11.83 17.95
C GLY A 19 -4.69 12.97 17.36
N LYS A 20 -5.75 13.44 18.03
CA LYS A 20 -6.47 14.67 17.66
C LYS A 20 -5.77 15.96 18.13
N LEU A 21 -4.88 15.88 19.12
CA LEU A 21 -4.13 17.04 19.66
C LEU A 21 -2.91 17.40 18.79
N VAL A 22 -2.33 16.40 18.12
CA VAL A 22 -1.30 16.62 17.07
C VAL A 22 -2.05 17.03 15.80
N GLY A 23 -2.49 18.28 15.79
CA GLY A 23 -3.65 18.78 15.06
C GLY A 23 -3.71 18.47 13.56
N ASN A 24 -4.93 18.31 13.05
CA ASN A 24 -5.45 18.55 11.68
C ASN A 24 -4.62 18.11 10.45
N LEU A 25 -3.47 17.45 10.62
CA LEU A 25 -2.58 17.05 9.53
C LEU A 25 -2.88 15.64 9.01
N SER A 26 -3.87 14.95 9.57
CA SER A 26 -3.90 13.50 9.52
C SER A 26 -4.91 12.90 8.54
N GLU A 27 -6.14 13.39 8.42
CA GLU A 27 -7.14 12.78 7.52
C GLU A 27 -6.88 13.09 6.05
N ASN A 28 -6.76 14.38 5.67
CA ASN A 28 -6.55 14.77 4.28
C ASN A 28 -5.22 14.23 3.72
N LEU A 29 -4.17 14.22 4.54
CA LEU A 29 -2.86 13.69 4.16
C LEU A 29 -2.88 12.16 4.08
N ALA A 30 -3.50 11.48 5.06
CA ALA A 30 -3.65 10.03 5.02
C ALA A 30 -4.48 9.58 3.81
N GLN A 31 -5.56 10.29 3.48
CA GLN A 31 -6.39 10.00 2.31
C GLN A 31 -5.63 10.26 1.01
N ALA A 32 -4.98 11.42 0.88
CA ALA A 32 -4.18 11.77 -0.31
C ALA A 32 -3.05 10.75 -0.55
N LEU A 33 -2.39 10.30 0.51
CA LEU A 33 -1.30 9.32 0.45
C LEU A 33 -1.78 7.86 0.53
N ARG A 34 -3.09 7.62 0.70
CA ARG A 34 -3.71 6.30 0.90
C ARG A 34 -3.03 5.48 2.03
N ILE A 35 -2.69 6.14 3.12
CA ILE A 35 -2.07 5.52 4.31
C ILE A 35 -3.15 5.25 5.34
N PRO A 36 -3.27 4.01 5.87
CA PRO A 36 -4.22 3.74 6.94
C PRO A 36 -3.80 4.44 8.23
N GLN A 37 -4.79 4.85 9.03
CA GLN A 37 -4.57 5.36 10.38
C GLN A 37 -4.88 4.29 11.44
N ASP A 38 -4.25 4.40 12.60
CA ASP A 38 -4.57 3.56 13.76
C ASP A 38 -5.84 4.03 14.48
N THR A 39 -6.26 3.31 15.52
CA THR A 39 -7.44 3.65 16.31
C THR A 39 -7.30 4.99 17.04
N ASN A 40 -6.09 5.52 17.18
CA ASN A 40 -5.78 6.77 17.85
C ASN A 40 -5.66 7.97 16.88
N GLY A 41 -5.68 7.73 15.56
CA GLY A 41 -5.59 8.75 14.51
C GLY A 41 -4.17 8.99 13.98
N TYR A 42 -3.18 8.19 14.40
CA TYR A 42 -1.81 8.26 13.89
C TYR A 42 -1.65 7.46 12.60
N LEU A 43 -0.65 7.79 11.78
CA LEU A 43 -0.36 7.04 10.56
C LEU A 43 0.17 5.64 10.92
N ALA A 44 -0.48 4.60 10.40
CA ALA A 44 -0.20 3.22 10.80
C ALA A 44 1.15 2.72 10.27
N GLN A 45 1.91 2.08 11.16
CA GLN A 45 3.12 1.34 10.83
C GLN A 45 2.82 -0.11 10.45
N ARG A 46 3.71 -0.73 9.67
CA ARG A 46 3.68 -2.16 9.36
C ARG A 46 4.05 -2.97 10.61
N ARG A 47 3.54 -4.21 10.72
CA ARG A 47 3.69 -5.05 11.94
C ARG A 47 5.13 -5.07 12.47
N TYR A 48 5.27 -4.69 13.74
CA TYR A 48 6.51 -4.43 14.50
C TYR A 48 7.62 -5.50 14.36
N ARG A 49 7.25 -6.76 14.09
CA ARG A 49 8.18 -7.90 14.17
C ARG A 49 9.01 -8.16 12.91
N ILE A 50 8.51 -7.80 11.73
CA ILE A 50 9.15 -8.19 10.45
C ILE A 50 9.80 -6.98 9.76
N ARG A 51 9.27 -5.77 9.98
CA ARG A 51 9.79 -4.51 9.42
C ARG A 51 9.42 -3.34 10.34
N PRO A 52 10.03 -3.23 11.53
CA PRO A 52 9.77 -2.10 12.41
C PRO A 52 10.06 -0.80 11.65
N ARG A 53 9.12 0.15 11.71
CA ARG A 53 9.23 1.50 11.12
C ARG A 53 9.10 1.62 9.59
N ASP A 54 8.67 0.57 8.90
CA ASP A 54 8.13 0.69 7.54
C ASP A 54 6.61 1.01 7.60
N VAL A 55 6.07 1.73 6.61
CA VAL A 55 4.61 1.91 6.48
C VAL A 55 4.00 0.85 5.56
N VAL A 56 2.66 0.82 5.51
CA VAL A 56 1.90 -0.14 4.69
C VAL A 56 2.17 0.04 3.19
N HIS A 57 2.40 1.28 2.75
CA HIS A 57 2.67 1.61 1.35
C HIS A 57 4.19 1.69 1.06
N PRO A 58 4.73 0.95 0.07
CA PRO A 58 6.14 1.04 -0.28
C PRO A 58 6.55 2.44 -0.72
N GLY A 59 7.69 2.93 -0.22
CA GLY A 59 8.27 4.22 -0.61
C GLY A 59 7.80 5.43 0.20
N ILE A 60 6.79 5.27 1.07
CA ILE A 60 6.39 6.28 2.03
C ILE A 60 6.98 5.91 3.40
N PHE A 61 7.39 6.91 4.18
CA PHE A 61 7.93 6.70 5.52
C PHE A 61 7.32 7.71 6.48
N VAL A 62 7.06 7.29 7.72
CA VAL A 62 6.51 8.14 8.77
C VAL A 62 7.53 8.25 9.89
N VAL A 63 7.87 9.48 10.26
CA VAL A 63 8.88 9.81 11.26
C VAL A 63 8.26 10.63 12.38
N GLY A 64 8.77 10.45 13.60
CA GLY A 64 8.37 11.26 14.74
C GLY A 64 6.89 11.12 15.13
N GLY A 65 6.36 12.19 15.73
CA GLY A 65 5.02 12.27 16.32
C GLY A 65 3.84 11.93 15.40
N ALA A 66 4.07 11.79 14.08
CA ALA A 66 3.05 11.42 13.11
C ALA A 66 2.56 9.96 13.24
N HIS A 67 3.35 9.07 13.85
CA HIS A 67 2.94 7.68 14.07
C HIS A 67 2.56 7.35 15.53
N THR A 68 3.10 8.07 16.50
CA THR A 68 2.82 7.90 17.94
C THR A 68 3.44 9.07 18.71
N PRO A 69 2.93 9.46 19.90
CA PRO A 69 3.63 10.39 20.78
C PRO A 69 4.99 9.83 21.18
N MET A 70 6.07 10.60 21.00
CA MET A 70 7.41 10.23 21.46
C MET A 70 8.19 11.48 21.89
N PRO A 71 9.16 11.34 22.82
CA PRO A 71 10.03 12.44 23.21
C PRO A 71 10.97 12.88 22.07
N MET A 72 11.56 14.07 22.20
CA MET A 72 12.42 14.65 21.17
C MET A 72 13.62 13.76 20.84
N GLU A 73 14.26 13.17 21.85
CA GLU A 73 15.42 12.30 21.66
C GLU A 73 15.07 11.04 20.85
N GLU A 74 13.91 10.45 21.13
CA GLU A 74 13.41 9.32 20.35
C GLU A 74 13.03 9.73 18.93
N THR A 75 12.48 10.93 18.74
CA THR A 75 12.19 11.48 17.41
C THR A 75 13.45 11.61 16.56
N ILE A 76 14.53 12.12 17.15
CA ILE A 76 15.83 12.28 16.47
C ILE A 76 16.39 10.92 16.06
N ASN A 77 16.44 9.97 17.01
CA ASN A 77 16.91 8.61 16.73
C ASN A 77 16.06 7.92 15.66
N HIS A 78 14.74 8.12 15.71
CA HIS A 78 13.82 7.59 14.72
C HIS A 78 14.09 8.17 13.33
N ALA A 79 14.33 9.47 13.22
CA ALA A 79 14.66 10.12 11.95
C ALA A 79 15.94 9.53 11.32
N PHE A 80 16.98 9.33 12.12
CA PHE A 80 18.22 8.71 11.65
C PHE A 80 18.02 7.28 11.14
N VAL A 81 17.25 6.47 11.86
CA VAL A 81 16.96 5.08 11.46
C VAL A 81 16.18 5.04 10.13
N VAL A 82 15.17 5.91 9.97
CA VAL A 82 14.39 5.99 8.73
C VAL A 82 15.25 6.50 7.57
N ALA A 83 16.10 7.49 7.80
CA ALA A 83 17.03 7.99 6.78
C ALA A 83 18.01 6.90 6.31
N ALA A 84 18.59 6.14 7.24
CA ALA A 84 19.45 5.00 6.90
C ALA A 84 18.70 3.93 6.10
N ARG A 85 17.42 3.69 6.42
CA ARG A 85 16.58 2.75 5.68
C ARG A 85 16.27 3.22 4.27
N ILE A 86 15.94 4.49 4.10
CA ILE A 86 15.71 5.11 2.78
C ILE A 86 16.98 4.98 1.94
N LYS A 87 18.16 5.28 2.51
CA LYS A 87 19.45 5.09 1.82
C LYS A 87 19.63 3.65 1.34
N ALA A 88 19.41 2.68 2.20
CA ALA A 88 19.53 1.27 1.85
C ALA A 88 18.59 0.85 0.70
N LEU A 89 17.40 1.45 0.57
CA LEU A 89 16.51 1.19 -0.55
C LEU A 89 17.06 1.68 -1.89
N PHE A 90 17.78 2.82 -1.91
CA PHE A 90 18.40 3.33 -3.13
C PHE A 90 19.61 2.50 -3.56
N ASP A 91 20.36 1.95 -2.59
CA ASP A 91 21.53 1.11 -2.87
C ASP A 91 21.13 -0.28 -3.43
N THR A 92 19.96 -0.78 -3.06
CA THR A 92 19.44 -2.05 -3.58
C THR A 92 18.59 -1.85 -4.83
N LYS A 93 18.93 -2.47 -5.96
CA LYS A 93 18.01 -2.57 -7.09
C LYS A 93 16.77 -3.38 -6.66
N PRO A 94 15.56 -2.79 -6.63
CA PRO A 94 14.38 -3.55 -6.23
C PRO A 94 14.14 -4.68 -7.24
N LYS A 95 14.09 -5.92 -6.76
CA LYS A 95 13.58 -7.04 -7.57
C LYS A 95 12.11 -6.76 -7.84
N ARG A 96 11.80 -6.23 -9.02
CA ARG A 96 10.43 -6.06 -9.47
C ARG A 96 9.89 -7.45 -9.81
N LEU A 97 8.83 -7.85 -9.13
CA LEU A 97 8.07 -9.03 -9.54
C LEU A 97 7.50 -8.77 -10.94
N PRO A 98 7.41 -9.78 -11.81
CA PRO A 98 6.68 -9.64 -13.05
C PRO A 98 5.24 -9.25 -12.73
N GLY A 99 4.74 -8.19 -13.38
CA GLY A 99 3.33 -7.83 -13.31
C GLY A 99 2.45 -8.93 -13.91
N ALA A 100 1.13 -8.80 -13.75
CA ALA A 100 0.19 -9.66 -14.45
C ALA A 100 0.42 -9.60 -15.97
N GLN A 101 0.26 -10.72 -16.66
CA GLN A 101 0.51 -10.81 -18.10
C GLN A 101 -0.82 -10.77 -18.85
N ILE A 102 -0.84 -10.09 -20.00
CA ILE A 102 -2.01 -10.03 -20.88
C ILE A 102 -1.64 -10.73 -22.18
N ASP A 103 -2.47 -11.69 -22.58
CA ASP A 103 -2.42 -12.32 -23.89
C ASP A 103 -3.11 -11.43 -24.93
N GLU A 104 -2.32 -10.87 -25.85
CA GLU A 104 -2.80 -9.96 -26.88
C GLU A 104 -3.65 -10.67 -27.94
N GLU A 105 -3.48 -11.97 -28.15
CA GLU A 105 -4.27 -12.73 -29.12
C GLU A 105 -5.71 -12.91 -28.61
N VAL A 106 -5.86 -13.19 -27.32
CA VAL A 106 -7.16 -13.39 -26.66
C VAL A 106 -7.83 -12.06 -26.29
N CYS A 107 -7.04 -11.00 -26.05
CA CYS A 107 -7.57 -9.71 -25.60
C CYS A 107 -8.51 -9.08 -26.63
N ILE A 108 -9.74 -8.75 -26.22
CA ILE A 108 -10.74 -8.07 -27.06
C ILE A 108 -10.73 -6.54 -26.93
N GLY A 109 -9.81 -5.95 -26.17
CA GLY A 109 -9.70 -4.50 -26.04
C GLY A 109 -10.83 -3.79 -25.27
N CYS A 110 -11.65 -4.51 -24.50
CA CYS A 110 -12.84 -3.96 -23.84
C CYS A 110 -12.58 -2.86 -22.78
N GLY A 111 -11.34 -2.70 -22.31
CA GLY A 111 -10.97 -1.64 -21.37
C GLY A 111 -11.35 -1.85 -19.91
N TYR A 112 -12.07 -2.92 -19.57
CA TYR A 112 -12.46 -3.21 -18.18
C TYR A 112 -11.26 -3.20 -17.22
N CYS A 113 -10.15 -3.84 -17.61
CA CYS A 113 -8.94 -3.92 -16.79
C CYS A 113 -8.34 -2.53 -16.46
N ALA A 114 -8.39 -1.58 -17.41
CA ALA A 114 -7.90 -0.23 -17.20
C ALA A 114 -8.82 0.55 -16.23
N ALA A 115 -10.14 0.37 -16.37
CA ALA A 115 -11.13 1.02 -15.51
C ALA A 115 -11.06 0.56 -14.04
N VAL A 116 -10.84 -0.73 -13.78
CA VAL A 116 -10.83 -1.27 -12.41
C VAL A 116 -9.47 -1.16 -11.71
N CYS A 117 -8.40 -0.79 -12.41
CA CYS A 117 -7.07 -0.77 -11.80
C CYS A 117 -6.84 0.50 -10.96
N PRO A 118 -6.68 0.41 -9.63
CA PRO A 118 -6.46 1.58 -8.79
C PRO A 118 -5.06 2.21 -8.95
N TYR A 119 -4.17 1.52 -9.69
CA TYR A 119 -2.79 1.92 -9.98
C TYR A 119 -2.57 2.33 -11.44
N GLY A 120 -3.60 2.25 -12.29
CA GLY A 120 -3.47 2.56 -13.73
C GLY A 120 -2.45 1.70 -14.47
N ALA A 121 -2.29 0.43 -14.08
CA ALA A 121 -1.27 -0.44 -14.65
C ALA A 121 -1.59 -0.97 -16.07
N PRO A 122 -2.83 -1.35 -16.40
CA PRO A 122 -3.21 -1.72 -17.76
C PRO A 122 -3.41 -0.47 -18.62
N ILE A 123 -2.75 -0.43 -19.78
CA ILE A 123 -2.83 0.66 -20.74
C ILE A 123 -3.54 0.10 -21.99
N LEU A 124 -4.56 0.80 -22.48
CA LEU A 124 -5.17 0.48 -23.78
C LEU A 124 -4.36 1.13 -24.88
N GLU A 125 -3.87 0.30 -25.80
CA GLU A 125 -3.10 0.72 -26.97
C GLU A 125 -3.84 0.28 -28.23
N ARG A 126 -3.73 1.09 -29.29
CA ARG A 126 -4.27 0.75 -30.60
C ARG A 126 -3.19 -0.04 -31.36
N THR A 127 -3.56 -1.23 -31.83
CA THR A 127 -2.72 -2.13 -32.62
C THR A 127 -3.36 -2.36 -34.00
N ASP A 128 -2.67 -3.11 -34.86
CA ASP A 128 -3.15 -3.43 -36.21
C ASP A 128 -4.44 -4.26 -36.21
N THR A 129 -4.70 -4.99 -35.12
CA THR A 129 -5.87 -5.87 -34.94
C THR A 129 -6.98 -5.23 -34.10
N GLY A 130 -6.88 -3.94 -33.79
CA GLY A 130 -7.86 -3.19 -33.01
C GLY A 130 -7.27 -2.62 -31.71
N HIS A 131 -8.09 -2.46 -30.67
CA HIS A 131 -7.58 -2.04 -29.37
C HIS A 131 -7.13 -3.26 -28.56
N LYS A 132 -5.96 -3.20 -27.93
CA LYS A 132 -5.43 -4.24 -27.05
C LYS A 132 -4.98 -3.61 -25.73
N ALA A 133 -5.05 -4.39 -24.66
CA ALA A 133 -4.57 -3.96 -23.35
C ALA A 133 -3.14 -4.49 -23.13
N ARG A 134 -2.24 -3.61 -22.69
CA ARG A 134 -0.86 -3.95 -22.33
C ARG A 134 -0.64 -3.65 -20.86
N MET A 135 -0.03 -4.59 -20.13
CA MET A 135 0.29 -4.36 -18.73
C MET A 135 1.61 -3.60 -18.61
N SER A 136 1.63 -2.52 -17.83
CA SER A 136 2.86 -1.92 -17.33
C SER A 136 3.34 -2.65 -16.06
N PRO A 137 4.45 -3.41 -16.09
CA PRO A 137 4.97 -4.09 -14.90
C PRO A 137 5.46 -3.12 -13.83
N ARG A 138 5.64 -1.83 -14.18
CA ARG A 138 6.12 -0.80 -13.27
C ARG A 138 5.06 -0.37 -12.26
N PHE A 139 3.79 -0.38 -12.66
CA PHE A 139 2.66 0.06 -11.84
C PHE A 139 1.85 -1.10 -11.26
N CYS A 140 2.01 -2.31 -11.81
CA CYS A 140 1.27 -3.48 -11.37
C CYS A 140 1.75 -3.95 -9.98
N THR A 141 0.85 -3.97 -9.00
CA THR A 141 1.12 -4.54 -7.66
C THR A 141 0.64 -5.99 -7.52
N LEU A 142 0.19 -6.61 -8.62
CA LEU A 142 -0.35 -7.97 -8.67
C LEU A 142 -1.53 -8.21 -7.68
N CYS A 143 -2.50 -7.30 -7.65
CA CYS A 143 -3.69 -7.42 -6.77
C CYS A 143 -4.78 -8.38 -7.29
N GLY A 144 -4.76 -8.75 -8.58
CA GLY A 144 -5.68 -9.73 -9.16
C GLY A 144 -7.06 -9.22 -9.60
N LEU A 145 -7.42 -7.95 -9.35
CA LEU A 145 -8.74 -7.39 -9.73
C LEU A 145 -9.04 -7.52 -11.24
N CYS A 146 -8.06 -7.17 -12.08
CA CYS A 146 -8.21 -7.29 -13.53
C CYS A 146 -8.25 -8.75 -14.02
N ILE A 147 -7.57 -9.67 -13.32
CA ILE A 147 -7.55 -11.10 -13.64
C ILE A 147 -8.92 -11.71 -13.42
N ALA A 148 -9.55 -11.40 -12.27
CA ALA A 148 -10.85 -11.92 -11.92
C ALA A 148 -11.97 -11.37 -12.81
N GLY A 149 -11.88 -10.11 -13.24
CA GLY A 149 -12.93 -9.46 -14.02
C GLY A 149 -12.76 -9.46 -15.53
N CYS A 150 -11.68 -10.03 -16.08
CA CYS A 150 -11.51 -10.12 -17.53
C CYS A 150 -12.56 -11.09 -18.13
N PRO A 151 -13.47 -10.63 -19.02
CA PRO A 151 -14.56 -11.46 -19.52
C PRO A 151 -14.08 -12.58 -20.45
N VAL A 152 -12.95 -12.37 -21.13
CA VAL A 152 -12.30 -13.34 -22.04
C VAL A 152 -11.10 -14.00 -21.40
N PHE A 153 -10.89 -13.78 -20.10
CA PHE A 153 -9.86 -14.48 -19.33
C PHE A 153 -8.41 -14.33 -19.85
N ALA A 154 -8.12 -13.28 -20.62
CA ALA A 154 -6.83 -13.00 -21.27
C ALA A 154 -5.69 -12.58 -20.31
N ILE A 155 -5.97 -12.40 -19.02
CA ILE A 155 -5.00 -11.92 -18.04
C ILE A 155 -4.61 -13.05 -17.08
N SER A 156 -3.30 -13.23 -16.85
CA SER A 156 -2.75 -14.28 -15.99
C SER A 156 -1.82 -13.72 -14.90
N ASP A 157 -1.76 -14.43 -13.77
CA ASP A 157 -0.82 -14.18 -12.68
C ASP A 157 0.40 -15.12 -12.88
N PRO A 158 1.62 -14.58 -13.05
CA PRO A 158 2.81 -15.40 -13.27
C PRO A 158 3.26 -16.21 -12.04
N VAL A 159 2.78 -15.86 -10.84
CA VAL A 159 3.10 -16.54 -9.57
C VAL A 159 2.02 -17.55 -9.20
N LYS A 160 0.75 -17.24 -9.46
CA LYS A 160 -0.40 -18.09 -9.10
C LYS A 160 -1.21 -18.46 -10.35
N SER A 161 -0.85 -19.58 -10.97
CA SER A 161 -1.61 -20.09 -12.11
C SER A 161 -3.01 -20.54 -11.69
N ARG A 162 -3.95 -20.54 -12.65
CA ARG A 162 -5.31 -21.06 -12.41
C ARG A 162 -5.31 -22.51 -11.98
N ASP A 163 -4.37 -23.31 -12.48
CA ASP A 163 -4.26 -24.72 -12.14
C ASP A 163 -3.83 -24.91 -10.68
N THR A 164 -2.90 -24.07 -10.20
CA THR A 164 -2.53 -24.04 -8.79
C THR A 164 -3.72 -23.67 -7.90
N ILE A 165 -4.52 -22.68 -8.30
CA ILE A 165 -5.74 -22.30 -7.55
C ILE A 165 -6.75 -23.45 -7.53
N LYS A 166 -7.01 -24.10 -8.67
CA LYS A 166 -7.90 -25.27 -8.76
C LYS A 166 -7.38 -26.45 -7.94
N ALA A 167 -6.07 -26.68 -7.92
CA ALA A 167 -5.46 -27.71 -7.10
C ALA A 167 -5.65 -27.42 -5.60
N GLN A 168 -5.48 -26.16 -5.19
CA GLN A 168 -5.70 -25.75 -3.79
C GLN A 168 -7.16 -25.91 -3.35
N ILE A 169 -8.12 -25.58 -4.23
CA ILE A 169 -9.56 -25.81 -3.96
C ILE A 169 -9.86 -27.30 -3.81
N ARG A 170 -9.34 -28.14 -4.72
CA ARG A 170 -9.52 -29.60 -4.66
C ARG A 170 -8.94 -30.20 -3.38
N ALA A 171 -7.71 -29.83 -3.03
CA ALA A 171 -7.06 -30.30 -1.81
C ALA A 171 -7.86 -29.94 -0.54
N TRP A 172 -8.49 -28.77 -0.52
CA TRP A 172 -9.37 -28.39 0.60
C TRP A 172 -10.67 -29.22 0.62
N GLY A 173 -11.27 -29.47 -0.55
CA GLY A 173 -12.48 -30.29 -0.65
C GLY A 173 -12.28 -31.78 -0.34
N GLU A 174 -11.06 -32.31 -0.48
CA GLU A 174 -10.72 -33.70 -0.12
C GLU A 174 -10.44 -33.87 1.38
N THR A 175 -10.22 -32.77 2.13
CA THR A 175 -9.93 -32.80 3.57
C THR A 175 -11.13 -32.49 4.46
N SER A 176 -12.28 -32.18 3.86
CA SER A 176 -13.58 -31.91 4.51
C SER A 176 -14.59 -33.00 4.24
#